data_AF-A0A381X2F2-F1
#
_entry.id   AF-A0A381X2F2-F1
#
_cell.length_a   1.000
_cell.length_b   1.000
_cell.length_c   1.000
_cell.angle_alpha   90.00
_cell.angle_beta   90.00
_cell.angle_gamma   90.00
#
_symmetry.space_group_name_H-M   'P 1'
#
loop_
_entity.id
_entity.type
_entity.pdbx_description
1 polymer ?
#
loop_
_entity_poly.entity_id
_entity_poly.type
_entity_poly.pdbx_seq_one_letter_code
_entity_poly.pdbx_strand_id
1 'polypeptide(L)'
;MLGTITVISLFMACAAAAEQAAAPAAPQAAAPAAPAQAAAPAAAAAPSAPAQPMAAAAAAPAPVALVQKEVAKEAKATAVPTPVQKAAEQTWMDLYMSGPGYNSAWGEPKKGGIFRYGASHKLSGHDPNYGHSFEGPQFLPTYNALLRYDPWLGLGGQIEGDLAETWEVQDGGLTVLFKLREGINFQVNPNLPAEIASAVSGDSFTCEDAKASLEFALNPPEGILHSGPRAALGHYETSSCIDDYTFKVEFKEALARTLPQFAGMLGSPNNMDKDFVAYIRQEGDHPDLEIPYIDLLDETTPVTFL
;
A
#
# COMPACT_ATOMS: atom_id res chain seq x y z
N MET A 1 57.28 -20.67 -42.73
CA MET A 1 56.18 -21.62 -43.00
C MET A 1 55.39 -21.76 -41.71
N LEU A 2 54.29 -21.00 -41.59
CA LEU A 2 53.37 -21.11 -40.47
C LEU A 2 52.43 -22.28 -40.75
N GLY A 3 52.45 -23.30 -39.88
CA GLY A 3 51.56 -24.44 -39.91
C GLY A 3 50.34 -24.19 -39.02
N THR A 4 49.18 -24.16 -39.65
CA THR A 4 47.83 -24.16 -39.07
C THR A 4 47.62 -25.33 -38.10
N ILE A 5 47.15 -25.06 -36.88
CA ILE A 5 46.65 -26.07 -35.93
C ILE A 5 45.12 -26.02 -35.96
N THR A 6 44.54 -27.11 -36.46
CA THR A 6 43.10 -27.35 -36.58
C THR A 6 42.52 -27.84 -35.25
N VAL A 7 41.40 -27.23 -34.83
CA VAL A 7 40.57 -27.66 -33.71
C VAL A 7 39.75 -28.89 -34.13
N ILE A 8 39.82 -29.98 -33.35
CA ILE A 8 38.96 -31.15 -33.51
C ILE A 8 38.21 -31.38 -32.20
N SER A 9 36.91 -31.11 -32.24
CA SER A 9 35.93 -31.42 -31.19
C SER A 9 35.55 -32.90 -31.26
N LEU A 10 35.75 -33.65 -30.17
CA LEU A 10 35.20 -35.01 -30.04
C LEU A 10 33.79 -34.95 -29.44
N PHE A 11 32.80 -35.25 -30.27
CA PHE A 11 31.47 -35.69 -29.84
C PHE A 11 31.54 -37.17 -29.47
N MET A 12 31.14 -37.52 -28.25
CA MET A 12 30.93 -38.91 -27.85
C MET A 12 29.43 -39.18 -27.73
N ALA A 13 28.93 -40.00 -28.65
CA ALA A 13 27.56 -40.49 -28.69
C ALA A 13 27.42 -41.74 -27.81
N CYS A 14 26.35 -41.81 -27.03
CA CYS A 14 25.80 -43.08 -26.53
C CYS A 14 24.33 -43.16 -26.96
N ALA A 15 24.02 -44.19 -27.75
CA ALA A 15 22.71 -44.47 -28.29
C ALA A 15 21.87 -45.31 -27.31
N ALA A 16 20.61 -44.89 -27.22
CA ALA A 16 19.36 -45.56 -26.86
C ALA A 16 19.36 -47.06 -26.49
N ALA A 17 18.80 -47.34 -25.31
CA ALA A 17 17.86 -48.44 -25.08
C ALA A 17 16.54 -47.81 -24.62
N ALA A 18 15.45 -48.15 -25.31
CA ALA A 18 14.12 -47.62 -25.07
C ALA A 18 13.46 -48.30 -23.86
N GLU A 19 12.92 -47.53 -22.94
CA GLU A 19 11.89 -47.99 -22.01
C GLU A 19 10.87 -46.87 -21.84
N GLN A 20 9.63 -47.17 -22.22
CA GLN A 20 8.52 -46.23 -22.31
C GLN A 20 7.84 -46.13 -20.93
N ALA A 21 8.10 -45.04 -20.20
CA ALA A 21 7.47 -44.79 -18.90
C ALA A 21 6.24 -43.88 -19.06
N ALA A 22 5.10 -44.41 -18.63
CA ALA A 22 3.78 -43.78 -18.70
C ALA A 22 3.65 -42.57 -17.75
N ALA A 23 2.92 -41.54 -18.21
CA ALA A 23 2.51 -40.39 -17.41
C ALA A 23 1.46 -40.78 -16.34
N PRO A 24 1.49 -40.21 -15.12
CA PRO A 24 0.42 -40.41 -14.15
C PRO A 24 -0.82 -39.59 -14.53
N ALA A 25 -1.98 -40.23 -14.45
CA ALA A 25 -3.30 -39.71 -14.81
C ALA A 25 -3.88 -38.75 -13.76
N ALA A 26 -4.65 -37.78 -14.24
CA ALA A 26 -5.51 -36.91 -13.43
C ALA A 26 -6.68 -37.69 -12.80
N PRO A 27 -7.07 -37.45 -11.54
CA PRO A 27 -8.24 -38.08 -10.96
C PRO A 27 -9.54 -37.38 -11.39
N GLN A 28 -10.50 -38.21 -11.83
CA GLN A 28 -11.88 -37.83 -12.16
C GLN A 28 -12.69 -37.41 -10.92
N ALA A 29 -13.60 -36.47 -11.13
CA ALA A 29 -14.60 -36.02 -10.17
C ALA A 29 -15.65 -37.10 -9.84
N ALA A 30 -16.03 -37.21 -8.56
CA ALA A 30 -17.17 -38.01 -8.10
C ALA A 30 -18.28 -37.11 -7.53
N ALA A 31 -19.54 -37.49 -7.80
CA ALA A 31 -20.78 -36.79 -7.43
C ALA A 31 -21.07 -36.82 -5.90
N PRO A 32 -21.98 -35.96 -5.38
CA PRO A 32 -22.01 -35.57 -3.97
C PRO A 32 -22.78 -36.55 -3.07
N ALA A 33 -22.31 -36.73 -1.84
CA ALA A 33 -23.02 -37.42 -0.75
C ALA A 33 -23.42 -36.42 0.36
N ALA A 34 -24.60 -36.62 0.93
CA ALA A 34 -25.28 -35.78 1.93
C ALA A 34 -24.52 -35.67 3.29
N PRO A 35 -24.82 -34.66 4.14
CA PRO A 35 -23.92 -34.26 5.23
C PRO A 35 -24.06 -35.14 6.47
N ALA A 36 -22.92 -35.52 7.07
CA ALA A 36 -22.84 -36.11 8.40
C ALA A 36 -22.00 -35.22 9.32
N GLN A 37 -22.51 -34.98 10.54
CA GLN A 37 -21.93 -34.13 11.59
C GLN A 37 -20.56 -34.65 12.06
N ALA A 38 -19.58 -33.75 12.18
CA ALA A 38 -18.23 -34.06 12.67
C ALA A 38 -18.13 -33.88 14.19
N ALA A 39 -17.68 -34.93 14.88
CA ALA A 39 -17.18 -34.90 16.26
C ALA A 39 -15.65 -34.77 16.27
N ALA A 40 -15.10 -34.10 17.28
CA ALA A 40 -13.67 -33.77 17.43
C ALA A 40 -12.77 -35.00 17.69
N PRO A 41 -11.51 -35.03 17.21
CA PRO A 41 -10.60 -36.16 17.43
C PRO A 41 -9.79 -36.03 18.74
N ALA A 42 -9.57 -37.17 19.39
CA ALA A 42 -8.83 -37.34 20.64
C ALA A 42 -7.30 -37.34 20.42
N ALA A 43 -6.57 -36.70 21.34
CA ALA A 43 -5.10 -36.62 21.34
C ALA A 43 -4.44 -37.82 22.05
N ALA A 44 -3.39 -38.37 21.45
CA ALA A 44 -2.51 -39.38 22.06
C ALA A 44 -1.39 -38.71 22.90
N ALA A 45 -1.04 -39.32 24.03
CA ALA A 45 -0.16 -38.77 25.06
C ALA A 45 1.35 -38.94 24.76
N ALA A 46 2.15 -37.93 25.13
CA ALA A 46 3.62 -37.93 25.14
C ALA A 46 4.18 -38.19 26.56
N PRO A 47 5.43 -38.69 26.70
CA PRO A 47 5.98 -39.13 27.99
C PRO A 47 6.40 -37.96 28.91
N SER A 48 6.24 -38.17 30.22
CA SER A 48 6.44 -37.18 31.28
C SER A 48 7.91 -37.02 31.71
N ALA A 49 8.36 -35.77 31.81
CA ALA A 49 9.63 -35.37 32.43
C ALA A 49 9.46 -35.14 33.95
N PRO A 50 10.51 -35.34 34.79
CA PRO A 50 10.40 -35.26 36.24
C PRO A 50 10.16 -33.83 36.74
N ALA A 51 9.29 -33.72 37.76
CA ALA A 51 8.82 -32.47 38.32
C ALA A 51 9.92 -31.68 39.03
N GLN A 52 10.08 -30.40 38.66
CA GLN A 52 10.81 -29.43 39.47
C GLN A 52 9.94 -28.94 40.65
N PRO A 53 10.54 -28.62 41.81
CA PRO A 53 9.79 -28.14 42.97
C PRO A 53 9.13 -26.80 42.66
N MET A 54 7.82 -26.76 42.88
CA MET A 54 6.94 -25.63 42.61
C MET A 54 7.29 -24.48 43.57
N ALA A 55 7.94 -23.43 43.06
CA ALA A 55 8.02 -22.16 43.77
C ALA A 55 6.58 -21.63 43.94
N ALA A 56 6.23 -21.22 45.16
CA ALA A 56 4.92 -20.65 45.45
C ALA A 56 4.65 -19.46 44.52
N ALA A 57 3.56 -19.56 43.74
CA ALA A 57 3.11 -18.47 42.89
C ALA A 57 2.84 -17.23 43.75
N ALA A 58 3.59 -16.15 43.48
CA ALA A 58 3.28 -14.85 44.07
C ALA A 58 1.85 -14.47 43.66
N ALA A 59 1.03 -14.07 44.64
CA ALA A 59 -0.34 -13.65 44.41
C ALA A 59 -0.38 -12.54 43.34
N ALA A 60 -1.27 -12.69 42.36
CA ALA A 60 -1.51 -11.68 41.36
C ALA A 60 -1.88 -10.34 42.04
N PRO A 61 -1.30 -9.20 41.64
CA PRO A 61 -1.67 -7.92 42.19
C PRO A 61 -3.17 -7.65 41.91
N ALA A 62 -3.86 -7.08 42.91
CA ALA A 62 -5.26 -6.70 42.78
C ALA A 62 -5.47 -5.77 41.57
N PRO A 63 -6.62 -5.85 40.88
CA PRO A 63 -6.90 -5.00 39.72
C PRO A 63 -6.82 -3.54 40.13
N VAL A 64 -5.89 -2.80 39.53
CA VAL A 64 -5.77 -1.36 39.71
C VAL A 64 -6.95 -0.74 39.00
N ALA A 65 -7.82 -0.04 39.73
CA ALA A 65 -8.92 0.70 39.14
C ALA A 65 -8.33 1.72 38.14
N LEU A 66 -8.76 1.64 36.88
CA LEU A 66 -8.45 2.64 35.88
C LEU A 66 -9.11 3.95 36.32
N VAL A 67 -8.30 4.86 36.85
CA VAL A 67 -8.74 6.24 37.08
C VAL A 67 -8.96 6.84 35.70
N GLN A 68 -10.23 6.90 35.26
CA GLN A 68 -10.62 7.74 34.15
C GLN A 68 -10.26 9.17 34.54
N LYS A 69 -9.21 9.73 33.93
CA LYS A 69 -9.01 11.17 33.99
C LYS A 69 -10.29 11.80 33.45
N GLU A 70 -10.91 12.68 34.24
CA GLU A 70 -11.94 13.58 33.72
C GLU A 70 -11.38 14.26 32.48
N VAL A 71 -11.93 13.90 31.32
CA VAL A 71 -11.64 14.60 30.07
C VAL A 71 -12.17 16.01 30.29
N ALA A 72 -11.28 17.00 30.22
CA ALA A 72 -11.63 18.40 30.41
C ALA A 72 -12.89 18.72 29.59
N LYS A 73 -13.89 19.31 30.26
CA LYS A 73 -15.27 19.42 29.77
C LYS A 73 -15.46 20.37 28.58
N GLU A 74 -14.38 20.88 28.01
CA GLU A 74 -14.34 21.59 26.74
C GLU A 74 -12.99 21.27 26.11
N ALA A 75 -12.94 20.22 25.28
CA ALA A 75 -11.84 20.06 24.34
C ALA A 75 -11.92 21.24 23.38
N LYS A 76 -11.08 22.26 23.61
CA LYS A 76 -10.92 23.36 22.66
C LYS A 76 -10.53 22.76 21.31
N ALA A 77 -11.31 23.05 20.27
CA ALA A 77 -11.01 22.60 18.92
C ALA A 77 -9.54 22.92 18.59
N THR A 78 -8.77 21.88 18.26
CA THR A 78 -7.42 22.05 17.74
C THR A 78 -7.51 22.79 16.41
N ALA A 79 -6.61 23.74 16.19
CA ALA A 79 -6.56 24.47 14.93
C ALA A 79 -6.40 23.47 13.77
N VAL A 80 -7.11 23.74 12.67
CA VAL A 80 -6.93 23.00 11.43
C VAL A 80 -5.47 23.16 10.99
N PRO A 81 -4.75 22.06 10.65
CA PRO A 81 -3.43 22.16 10.03
C PRO A 81 -3.49 23.14 8.86
N THR A 82 -2.74 24.23 8.98
CA THR A 82 -2.70 25.25 7.94
C THR A 82 -1.68 24.83 6.90
N PRO A 83 -1.99 24.90 5.60
CA PRO A 83 -1.03 24.59 4.55
C PRO A 83 0.21 25.47 4.67
N VAL A 84 1.38 24.83 4.68
CA VAL A 84 2.64 25.56 4.44
C VAL A 84 2.76 25.74 2.94
N GLN A 85 2.45 26.93 2.42
CA GLN A 85 2.68 27.23 1.01
C GLN A 85 4.18 27.20 0.71
N LYS A 86 4.56 26.27 -0.16
CA LYS A 86 5.92 26.12 -0.67
C LYS A 86 6.09 27.05 -1.87
N ALA A 87 7.20 27.76 -1.96
CA ALA A 87 7.42 28.65 -3.10
C ALA A 87 7.60 27.80 -4.38
N ALA A 88 6.98 28.22 -5.49
CA ALA A 88 6.95 27.45 -6.74
C ALA A 88 8.35 27.16 -7.31
N GLU A 89 9.37 27.96 -6.95
CA GLU A 89 10.75 27.80 -7.41
C GLU A 89 11.58 26.83 -6.56
N GLN A 90 11.09 26.41 -5.38
CA GLN A 90 11.85 25.53 -4.49
C GLN A 90 11.84 24.10 -5.02
N THR A 91 13.04 23.52 -5.15
CA THR A 91 13.13 22.10 -5.46
C THR A 91 12.71 21.26 -4.26
N TRP A 92 12.34 19.99 -4.50
CA TRP A 92 12.10 19.05 -3.41
C TRP A 92 13.29 18.89 -2.45
N MET A 93 14.52 19.08 -2.94
CA MET A 93 15.73 19.04 -2.09
C MET A 93 15.81 20.26 -1.19
N ASP A 94 15.48 21.45 -1.70
CA ASP A 94 15.44 22.69 -0.90
C ASP A 94 14.39 22.59 0.21
N LEU A 95 13.22 22.02 -0.12
CA LEU A 95 12.16 21.75 0.85
C LEU A 95 12.61 20.76 1.93
N TYR A 96 13.33 19.71 1.54
CA TYR A 96 13.84 18.73 2.48
C TYR A 96 14.90 19.33 3.42
N MET A 97 15.89 20.05 2.88
CA MET A 97 16.97 20.65 3.68
C MET A 97 16.53 21.86 4.51
N SER A 98 15.39 22.49 4.19
CA SER A 98 14.82 23.58 5.00
C SER A 98 13.81 23.09 6.04
N GLY A 99 13.52 21.78 6.08
CA GLY A 99 12.57 21.20 7.02
C GLY A 99 13.01 21.32 8.50
N PRO A 100 12.06 21.45 9.44
CA PRO A 100 12.35 21.73 10.85
C PRO A 100 13.11 20.61 11.58
N GLY A 101 13.18 19.40 11.01
CA GLY A 101 13.97 18.29 11.56
C GLY A 101 15.28 17.99 10.83
N TYR A 102 15.64 18.75 9.78
CA TYR A 102 16.91 18.57 9.10
C TYR A 102 18.08 19.04 9.96
N ASN A 103 19.14 18.24 10.03
CA ASN A 103 20.41 18.62 10.64
C ASN A 103 21.47 18.85 9.56
N SER A 104 21.98 20.08 9.46
CA SER A 104 23.00 20.46 8.48
C SER A 104 24.30 19.67 8.60
N ALA A 105 24.59 19.05 9.75
CA ALA A 105 25.73 18.16 9.93
C ALA A 105 25.63 16.86 9.12
N TRP A 106 24.44 16.47 8.67
CA TRP A 106 24.26 15.33 7.76
C TRP A 106 24.76 15.62 6.34
N GLY A 107 24.91 16.90 6.00
CA GLY A 107 25.28 17.34 4.65
C GLY A 107 24.17 17.13 3.63
N GLU A 108 24.44 17.54 2.39
CA GLU A 108 23.47 17.43 1.29
C GLU A 108 23.15 15.95 0.97
N PRO A 109 21.86 15.59 0.81
CA PRO A 109 21.49 14.22 0.46
C PRO A 109 22.12 13.78 -0.86
N LYS A 110 22.72 12.59 -0.86
CA LYS A 110 23.42 12.04 -2.01
C LYS A 110 22.52 11.07 -2.77
N LYS A 111 22.48 11.22 -4.10
CA LYS A 111 21.78 10.28 -4.98
C LYS A 111 22.68 9.10 -5.33
N GLY A 112 22.07 7.92 -5.53
CA GLY A 112 22.75 6.69 -5.97
C GLY A 112 23.04 5.70 -4.85
N GLY A 113 23.25 4.43 -5.23
CA GLY A 113 23.46 3.31 -4.33
C GLY A 113 22.26 2.35 -4.28
N ILE A 114 22.41 1.26 -3.52
CA ILE A 114 21.35 0.28 -3.27
C ILE A 114 21.04 0.29 -1.78
N PHE A 115 19.82 0.70 -1.43
CA PHE A 115 19.31 0.54 -0.08
C PHE A 115 18.74 -0.87 0.09
N ARG A 116 19.35 -1.68 0.97
CA ARG A 116 18.89 -3.04 1.26
C ARG A 116 18.01 -3.01 2.51
N TYR A 117 16.71 -3.20 2.33
CA TYR A 117 15.74 -3.30 3.42
C TYR A 117 15.50 -4.76 3.80
N GLY A 118 15.48 -5.05 5.10
CA GLY A 118 15.15 -6.38 5.63
C GLY A 118 13.80 -6.33 6.35
N ALA A 119 12.84 -7.13 5.90
CA ALA A 119 11.54 -7.30 6.54
C ALA A 119 11.42 -8.67 7.20
N SER A 120 10.63 -8.76 8.28
CA SER A 120 10.35 -10.04 8.97
C SER A 120 9.22 -10.85 8.32
N HIS A 121 8.63 -10.34 7.25
CA HIS A 121 7.48 -10.90 6.56
C HIS A 121 7.65 -10.73 5.04
N LYS A 122 6.93 -11.56 4.27
CA LYS A 122 6.83 -11.38 2.83
C LYS A 122 5.85 -10.23 2.57
N LEU A 123 6.37 -9.17 1.97
CA LEU A 123 5.57 -8.11 1.38
C LEU A 123 4.79 -8.73 0.19
N SER A 124 3.46 -8.68 0.20
CA SER A 124 2.61 -9.31 -0.82
C SER A 124 1.49 -8.39 -1.26
N GLY A 125 1.34 -8.22 -2.58
CA GLY A 125 0.34 -7.34 -3.19
C GLY A 125 0.75 -5.87 -3.11
N HIS A 126 0.51 -5.10 -4.18
CA HIS A 126 0.96 -3.71 -4.29
C HIS A 126 -0.19 -2.69 -4.22
N ASP A 127 -1.32 -3.08 -3.64
CA ASP A 127 -2.43 -2.17 -3.38
C ASP A 127 -2.06 -1.15 -2.28
N PRO A 128 -1.99 0.16 -2.57
CA PRO A 128 -1.70 1.17 -1.55
C PRO A 128 -2.75 1.27 -0.43
N ASN A 129 -3.94 0.72 -0.65
CA ASN A 129 -5.04 0.70 0.32
C ASN A 129 -5.00 -0.54 1.23
N TYR A 130 -4.14 -1.50 0.91
CA TYR A 130 -3.84 -2.66 1.72
C TYR A 130 -2.87 -2.27 2.85
N GLY A 131 -3.39 -1.50 3.82
CA GLY A 131 -2.57 -0.92 4.88
C GLY A 131 -2.67 -1.65 6.21
N HIS A 132 -1.61 -2.36 6.60
CA HIS A 132 -1.27 -2.64 8.00
C HIS A 132 0.06 -1.96 8.34
N SER A 133 0.32 -1.67 9.61
CA SER A 133 1.45 -0.83 10.08
C SER A 133 2.86 -1.32 9.72
N PHE A 134 3.00 -2.50 9.10
CA PHE A 134 4.29 -3.12 8.78
C PHE A 134 4.66 -3.03 7.29
N GLU A 135 3.71 -2.76 6.41
CA GLU A 135 3.87 -2.81 4.94
C GLU A 135 4.24 -1.45 4.33
N GLY A 136 4.29 -0.37 5.14
CA GLY A 136 4.58 0.99 4.66
C GLY A 136 5.83 1.10 3.76
N PRO A 137 6.97 0.44 4.07
CA PRO A 137 8.15 0.46 3.20
C PRO A 137 7.93 -0.13 1.80
N GLN A 138 6.88 -0.92 1.58
CA GLN A 138 6.50 -1.45 0.27
C GLN A 138 5.84 -0.39 -0.61
N PHE A 139 4.92 0.40 -0.04
CA PHE A 139 4.05 1.29 -0.82
C PHE A 139 4.57 2.74 -0.88
N LEU A 140 5.12 3.24 0.22
CA LEU A 140 5.52 4.65 0.35
C LEU A 140 6.57 5.11 -0.68
N PRO A 141 7.48 4.25 -1.18
CA PRO A 141 8.38 4.66 -2.27
C PRO A 141 7.69 4.78 -3.64
N THR A 142 6.53 4.15 -3.81
CA THR A 142 5.86 3.96 -5.11
C THR A 142 4.70 4.92 -5.30
N TYR A 143 3.98 5.25 -4.22
CA TYR A 143 2.77 6.07 -4.28
C TYR A 143 2.91 7.34 -3.45
N ASN A 144 2.26 8.40 -3.94
CA ASN A 144 2.06 9.64 -3.20
C ASN A 144 0.63 9.78 -2.69
N ALA A 145 0.47 10.43 -1.55
CA ALA A 145 -0.82 10.83 -1.02
C ALA A 145 -1.11 12.31 -1.40
N LEU A 146 -2.28 12.83 -1.04
CA LEU A 146 -2.56 14.26 -1.26
C LEU A 146 -1.74 15.12 -0.30
N LEU A 147 -1.63 14.67 0.95
CA LEU A 147 -0.84 15.28 2.01
C LEU A 147 0.24 14.29 2.45
N ARG A 148 1.15 14.72 3.31
CA ARG A 148 2.10 13.83 3.97
C ARG A 148 2.51 14.38 5.34
N TYR A 149 3.06 13.50 6.17
CA TYR A 149 3.74 13.92 7.39
C TYR A 149 5.10 14.51 7.08
N ASP A 150 5.57 15.41 7.94
CA ASP A 150 6.93 15.93 7.92
C ASP A 150 7.94 14.76 7.81
N PRO A 151 8.82 14.75 6.80
CA PRO A 151 9.65 13.59 6.53
C PRO A 151 10.84 13.47 7.51
N TRP A 152 11.07 14.48 8.36
CA TRP A 152 12.08 14.44 9.41
C TRP A 152 11.50 14.15 10.79
N LEU A 153 10.36 14.77 11.10
CA LEU A 153 9.73 14.71 12.41
C LEU A 153 8.58 13.68 12.47
N GLY A 154 8.15 13.15 11.32
CA GLY A 154 7.05 12.19 11.20
C GLY A 154 5.78 12.72 11.87
N LEU A 155 5.19 11.89 12.73
CA LEU A 155 4.00 12.25 13.52
C LEU A 155 4.25 13.37 14.54
N GLY A 156 5.51 13.69 14.86
CA GLY A 156 5.88 14.82 15.70
C GLY A 156 5.98 16.15 14.94
N GLY A 157 5.90 16.10 13.60
CA GLY A 157 5.90 17.27 12.74
C GLY A 157 4.51 17.74 12.34
N GLN A 158 4.48 18.67 11.39
CA GLN A 158 3.22 19.15 10.79
C GLN A 158 2.83 18.24 9.62
N ILE A 159 1.53 18.24 9.29
CA ILE A 159 1.06 17.74 7.99
C ILE A 159 1.41 18.81 6.95
N GLU A 160 1.99 18.38 5.84
CA GLU A 160 2.36 19.23 4.71
C GLU A 160 1.77 18.70 3.40
N GLY A 161 1.76 19.55 2.38
CA GLY A 161 1.29 19.17 1.05
C GLY A 161 2.24 18.18 0.35
N ASP A 162 1.66 17.15 -0.26
CA ASP A 162 2.31 16.21 -1.17
C ASP A 162 1.78 16.43 -2.58
N LEU A 163 0.87 15.60 -3.11
CA LEU A 163 0.23 15.88 -4.42
C LEU A 163 -0.72 17.08 -4.38
N ALA A 164 -1.24 17.46 -3.22
CA ALA A 164 -1.90 18.73 -3.01
C ALA A 164 -0.90 19.78 -2.51
N GLU A 165 -0.88 20.94 -3.16
CA GLU A 165 -0.10 22.10 -2.72
C GLU A 165 -0.68 22.72 -1.46
N THR A 166 -2.00 22.86 -1.44
CA THR A 166 -2.77 23.43 -0.35
C THR A 166 -4.10 22.75 -0.19
N TRP A 167 -4.72 22.97 0.98
CA TRP A 167 -6.09 22.55 1.25
C TRP A 167 -6.84 23.61 2.05
N GLU A 168 -8.15 23.64 1.89
CA GLU A 168 -9.05 24.49 2.65
C GLU A 168 -10.13 23.62 3.30
N VAL A 169 -10.31 23.77 4.61
CA VAL A 169 -11.40 23.12 5.35
C VAL A 169 -12.55 24.11 5.50
N GLN A 170 -13.68 23.79 4.91
CA GLN A 170 -14.89 24.62 4.86
C GLN A 170 -16.03 23.97 5.68
N ASP A 171 -17.11 24.71 5.86
CA ASP A 171 -18.37 24.22 6.42
C ASP A 171 -18.22 23.52 7.78
N GLY A 172 -17.32 24.03 8.63
CA GLY A 172 -17.05 23.46 9.95
C GLY A 172 -16.39 22.08 9.92
N GLY A 173 -15.74 21.69 8.81
CA GLY A 173 -15.08 20.39 8.65
C GLY A 173 -15.86 19.39 7.79
N LEU A 174 -16.97 19.81 7.18
CA LEU A 174 -17.77 18.97 6.28
C LEU A 174 -17.27 18.98 4.85
N THR A 175 -16.48 19.98 4.46
CA THR A 175 -15.91 20.10 3.12
C THR A 175 -14.41 20.30 3.21
N VAL A 176 -13.65 19.57 2.39
CA VAL A 176 -12.22 19.83 2.17
C VAL A 176 -11.97 20.05 0.68
N LEU A 177 -11.37 21.19 0.34
CA LEU A 177 -10.89 21.50 -1.00
C LEU A 177 -9.38 21.30 -1.04
N PHE A 178 -8.89 20.50 -1.98
CA PHE A 178 -7.48 20.33 -2.26
C PHE A 178 -7.13 21.05 -3.56
N LYS A 179 -6.07 21.85 -3.54
CA LYS A 179 -5.42 22.37 -4.75
C LYS A 179 -4.28 21.44 -5.11
N LEU A 180 -4.42 20.73 -6.23
CA LEU A 180 -3.47 19.74 -6.70
C LEU A 180 -2.28 20.42 -7.39
N ARG A 181 -1.11 19.77 -7.33
CA ARG A 181 0.07 20.17 -8.09
C ARG A 181 -0.17 19.94 -9.58
N GLU A 182 0.12 20.95 -10.37
CA GLU A 182 0.14 20.84 -11.82
C GLU A 182 1.44 20.20 -12.32
N GLY A 183 1.38 19.55 -13.48
CA GLY A 183 2.56 18.99 -14.16
C GLY A 183 3.18 17.78 -13.46
N ILE A 184 2.41 17.08 -12.62
CA ILE A 184 2.80 15.79 -12.06
C ILE A 184 2.39 14.70 -13.04
N ASN A 185 3.26 13.71 -13.25
CA ASN A 185 3.00 12.57 -14.13
C ASN A 185 3.17 11.25 -13.38
N PHE A 186 2.40 10.25 -13.77
CA PHE A 186 2.60 8.87 -13.35
C PHE A 186 3.89 8.29 -13.96
N GLN A 187 4.48 7.32 -13.26
CA GLN A 187 5.67 6.63 -13.73
C GLN A 187 5.41 5.89 -15.05
N VAL A 188 6.44 5.83 -15.89
CA VAL A 188 6.44 4.88 -17.01
C VAL A 188 6.62 3.48 -16.45
N ASN A 189 5.62 2.62 -16.64
CA ASN A 189 5.63 1.27 -16.09
C ASN A 189 5.62 0.23 -17.22
N PRO A 190 6.75 -0.47 -17.46
CA PRO A 190 6.86 -1.44 -18.54
C PRO A 190 6.10 -2.76 -18.28
N ASN A 191 5.54 -2.95 -17.08
CA ASN A 191 4.83 -4.18 -16.69
C ASN A 191 3.32 -4.01 -16.75
N LEU A 192 2.83 -2.87 -17.23
CA LEU A 192 1.40 -2.70 -17.49
C LEU A 192 0.97 -3.56 -18.69
N PRO A 193 -0.25 -4.13 -18.66
CA PRO A 193 -0.87 -4.73 -19.83
C PRO A 193 -0.85 -3.76 -21.02
N ALA A 194 -0.56 -4.29 -22.21
CA ALA A 194 -0.31 -3.49 -23.40
C ALA A 194 -1.49 -2.60 -23.79
N GLU A 195 -2.71 -3.04 -23.48
CA GLU A 195 -3.96 -2.35 -23.74
C GLU A 195 -4.16 -1.07 -22.91
N ILE A 196 -3.53 -0.98 -21.73
CA ILE A 196 -3.63 0.21 -20.85
C ILE A 196 -2.31 0.95 -20.69
N ALA A 197 -1.19 0.39 -21.13
CA ALA A 197 0.13 0.97 -20.92
C ALA A 197 0.23 2.41 -21.43
N SER A 198 -0.34 2.71 -22.61
CA SER A 198 -0.34 4.08 -23.17
C SER A 198 -1.31 5.05 -22.51
N ALA A 199 -2.31 4.54 -21.78
CA ALA A 199 -3.25 5.36 -21.04
C ALA A 199 -2.66 5.80 -19.68
N VAL A 200 -1.85 4.93 -19.06
CA VAL A 200 -1.33 5.15 -17.70
C VAL A 200 0.11 5.67 -17.67
N SER A 201 1.00 5.12 -18.51
CA SER A 201 2.43 5.43 -18.41
C SER A 201 2.74 6.87 -18.84
N GLY A 202 3.17 7.70 -17.89
CA GLY A 202 3.45 9.10 -18.14
C GLY A 202 2.21 9.98 -18.20
N ASP A 203 1.02 9.46 -17.88
CA ASP A 203 -0.20 10.27 -17.83
C ASP A 203 -0.09 11.36 -16.76
N SER A 204 -0.84 12.44 -16.93
CA SER A 204 -0.84 13.57 -16.01
C SER A 204 -1.77 13.31 -14.84
N PHE A 205 -1.28 13.52 -13.62
CA PHE A 205 -2.12 13.45 -12.42
C PHE A 205 -3.08 14.65 -12.36
N THR A 206 -4.37 14.35 -12.29
CA THR A 206 -5.48 15.30 -12.26
C THR A 206 -6.44 15.02 -11.11
N CYS A 207 -7.44 15.88 -10.95
CA CYS A 207 -8.52 15.69 -9.99
C CYS A 207 -9.28 14.36 -10.19
N GLU A 208 -9.43 13.91 -11.44
CA GLU A 208 -10.14 12.66 -11.72
C GLU A 208 -9.41 11.45 -11.13
N ASP A 209 -8.08 11.48 -11.08
CA ASP A 209 -7.25 10.44 -10.45
C ASP A 209 -7.38 10.45 -8.93
N ALA A 210 -7.36 11.64 -8.31
CA ALA A 210 -7.61 11.79 -6.87
C ALA A 210 -8.99 11.27 -6.48
N LYS A 211 -10.00 11.60 -7.28
CA LYS A 211 -11.38 11.12 -7.11
C LYS A 211 -11.46 9.61 -7.27
N ALA A 212 -10.94 9.06 -8.36
CA ALA A 212 -10.97 7.62 -8.64
C ALA A 212 -10.28 6.83 -7.53
N SER A 213 -9.14 7.33 -7.04
CA SER A 213 -8.38 6.72 -5.95
C SER A 213 -9.15 6.71 -4.63
N LEU A 214 -9.76 7.84 -4.23
CA LEU A 214 -10.59 7.92 -3.02
C LEU A 214 -11.80 6.99 -3.12
N GLU A 215 -12.50 7.02 -4.26
CA GLU A 215 -13.69 6.19 -4.45
C GLU A 215 -13.36 4.70 -4.46
N PHE A 216 -12.23 4.32 -5.07
CA PHE A 216 -11.73 2.96 -5.07
C PHE A 216 -11.33 2.50 -3.66
N ALA A 217 -10.62 3.36 -2.90
CA ALA A 217 -10.24 3.07 -1.53
C ALA A 217 -11.46 2.80 -0.64
N LEU A 218 -12.55 3.55 -0.83
CA LEU A 218 -13.76 3.43 0.01
C LEU A 218 -14.76 2.40 -0.49
N ASN A 219 -14.85 2.20 -1.81
CA ASN A 219 -15.81 1.33 -2.47
C ASN A 219 -15.12 0.41 -3.48
N PRO A 220 -14.23 -0.48 -3.02
CA PRO A 220 -13.59 -1.41 -3.93
C PRO A 220 -14.59 -2.46 -4.44
N PRO A 221 -14.27 -3.13 -5.55
CA PRO A 221 -14.96 -4.35 -6.00
C PRO A 221 -15.04 -5.46 -4.93
N GLU A 222 -15.90 -6.45 -5.17
CA GLU A 222 -16.17 -7.49 -4.17
C GLU A 222 -14.91 -8.36 -3.93
N GLY A 223 -14.66 -8.73 -2.67
CA GLY A 223 -13.49 -9.55 -2.31
C GLY A 223 -12.19 -8.77 -2.10
N ILE A 224 -12.17 -7.47 -2.38
CA ILE A 224 -11.03 -6.59 -2.09
C ILE A 224 -11.15 -5.97 -0.70
N LEU A 225 -10.09 -6.09 0.11
CA LEU A 225 -10.11 -5.74 1.53
C LEU A 225 -9.49 -4.36 1.83
N HIS A 226 -10.22 -3.27 1.56
CA HIS A 226 -9.84 -1.93 2.04
C HIS A 226 -10.43 -1.61 3.42
N SER A 227 -10.03 -2.37 4.45
CA SER A 227 -10.60 -2.17 5.81
C SER A 227 -10.17 -0.84 6.46
N GLY A 228 -8.91 -0.42 6.26
CA GLY A 228 -8.34 0.80 6.83
C GLY A 228 -9.04 2.08 6.34
N PRO A 229 -9.02 2.39 5.03
CA PRO A 229 -9.68 3.57 4.47
C PRO A 229 -11.16 3.65 4.83
N ARG A 230 -11.90 2.54 4.71
CA ARG A 230 -13.34 2.50 5.01
C ARG A 230 -13.63 2.77 6.49
N ALA A 231 -12.80 2.27 7.40
CA ALA A 231 -12.96 2.59 8.82
C ALA A 231 -12.60 4.05 9.13
N ALA A 232 -11.56 4.56 8.47
CA ALA A 232 -11.03 5.90 8.71
C ALA A 232 -11.91 7.02 8.15
N LEU A 233 -12.44 6.82 6.94
CA LEU A 233 -13.21 7.77 6.13
C LEU A 233 -14.65 7.31 5.88
N GLY A 234 -15.22 6.45 6.73
CA GLY A 234 -16.60 5.97 6.60
C GLY A 234 -17.68 7.07 6.68
N HIS A 235 -17.31 8.27 7.14
CA HIS A 235 -18.13 9.48 7.13
C HIS A 235 -18.07 10.25 5.79
N TYR A 236 -17.37 9.72 4.78
CA TYR A 236 -17.42 10.23 3.40
C TYR A 236 -18.86 10.29 2.86
N GLU A 237 -19.18 11.38 2.18
CA GLU A 237 -20.45 11.57 1.48
C GLU A 237 -20.28 11.51 -0.03
N THR A 238 -19.43 12.39 -0.58
CA THR A 238 -19.20 12.49 -2.01
C THR A 238 -17.88 13.21 -2.30
N SER A 239 -17.42 13.12 -3.55
CA SER A 239 -16.30 13.89 -4.04
C SER A 239 -16.53 14.33 -5.49
N SER A 240 -15.92 15.45 -5.86
CA SER A 240 -16.10 16.05 -7.18
C SER A 240 -14.87 16.83 -7.60
N CYS A 241 -14.77 17.08 -8.91
CA CYS A 241 -13.77 17.95 -9.50
C CYS A 241 -14.42 19.29 -9.83
N ILE A 242 -13.90 20.35 -9.24
CA ILE A 242 -14.30 21.72 -9.59
C ILE A 242 -13.64 22.11 -10.92
N ASP A 243 -12.37 21.72 -11.07
CA ASP A 243 -11.55 21.79 -12.27
C ASP A 243 -10.48 20.67 -12.20
N ASP A 244 -9.59 20.63 -13.20
CA ASP A 244 -8.56 19.59 -13.33
C ASP A 244 -7.61 19.51 -12.12
N TYR A 245 -7.47 20.59 -11.33
CA TYR A 245 -6.53 20.67 -10.22
C TYR A 245 -7.18 21.10 -8.90
N THR A 246 -8.51 20.97 -8.81
CA THR A 246 -9.26 21.29 -7.60
C THR A 246 -10.19 20.16 -7.24
N PHE A 247 -9.75 19.38 -6.25
CA PHE A 247 -10.48 18.22 -5.76
C PHE A 247 -11.29 18.58 -4.50
N LYS A 248 -12.60 18.35 -4.55
CA LYS A 248 -13.52 18.60 -3.44
C LYS A 248 -13.96 17.27 -2.83
N VAL A 249 -13.87 17.18 -1.50
CA VAL A 249 -14.41 16.05 -0.73
C VAL A 249 -15.39 16.56 0.32
N GLU A 250 -16.54 15.89 0.40
CA GLU A 250 -17.63 16.22 1.31
C GLU A 250 -17.90 15.05 2.26
N PHE A 251 -18.25 15.39 3.49
CA PHE A 251 -18.40 14.45 4.61
C PHE A 251 -19.72 14.68 5.34
N LYS A 252 -20.29 13.57 5.82
CA LYS A 252 -21.52 13.56 6.63
C LYS A 252 -21.29 14.11 8.04
N GLU A 253 -20.05 14.03 8.53
CA GLU A 253 -19.67 14.43 9.89
C GLU A 253 -18.29 15.08 9.90
N ALA A 254 -18.14 16.14 10.70
CA ALA A 254 -16.87 16.81 10.90
C ALA A 254 -16.03 16.06 11.95
N LEU A 255 -15.01 15.33 11.49
CA LEU A 255 -14.15 14.55 12.37
C LEU A 255 -12.70 15.08 12.34
N ALA A 256 -12.11 15.31 13.51
CA ALA A 256 -10.73 15.80 13.62
C ALA A 256 -9.70 14.84 12.99
N ARG A 257 -10.05 13.55 12.87
CA ARG A 257 -9.21 12.53 12.26
C ARG A 257 -9.18 12.57 10.72
N THR A 258 -9.99 13.41 10.07
CA THR A 258 -10.17 13.40 8.60
C THR A 258 -8.92 13.80 7.84
N LEU A 259 -8.34 14.97 8.12
CA LEU A 259 -7.17 15.47 7.39
C LEU A 259 -5.97 14.51 7.42
N PRO A 260 -5.59 13.93 8.58
CA PRO A 260 -4.52 12.94 8.65
C PRO A 260 -4.69 11.71 7.74
N GLN A 261 -5.93 11.36 7.34
CA GLN A 261 -6.14 10.26 6.39
C GLN A 261 -5.55 10.59 5.03
N PHE A 262 -5.71 11.82 4.55
CA PHE A 262 -5.11 12.25 3.29
C PHE A 262 -3.58 12.34 3.33
N ALA A 263 -2.96 12.11 4.50
CA ALA A 263 -1.51 11.96 4.70
C ALA A 263 -1.04 10.50 4.79
N GLY A 264 -1.85 9.53 4.33
CA GLY A 264 -1.51 8.10 4.28
C GLY A 264 -1.74 7.33 5.59
N MET A 265 -2.43 7.91 6.58
CA MET A 265 -2.73 7.22 7.83
C MET A 265 -3.68 6.04 7.60
N LEU A 266 -3.43 4.87 8.21
CA LEU A 266 -4.26 3.66 8.09
C LEU A 266 -4.49 3.16 6.65
N GLY A 267 -3.52 3.33 5.74
CA GLY A 267 -3.63 2.91 4.34
C GLY A 267 -4.60 3.77 3.53
N SER A 268 -4.93 4.97 4.02
CA SER A 268 -5.80 5.95 3.35
C SER A 268 -5.29 6.34 1.95
N PRO A 269 -6.16 6.84 1.06
CA PRO A 269 -5.97 6.71 -0.39
C PRO A 269 -4.70 7.38 -0.86
N ASN A 270 -3.72 6.55 -1.21
CA ASN A 270 -2.67 7.00 -2.11
C ASN A 270 -3.21 7.00 -3.53
N ASN A 271 -2.62 7.85 -4.37
CA ASN A 271 -3.20 8.16 -5.66
C ASN A 271 -2.69 7.19 -6.71
N MET A 272 -3.64 6.65 -7.46
CA MET A 272 -3.48 5.78 -8.61
C MET A 272 -4.08 6.48 -9.82
N ASP A 273 -3.63 6.06 -11.00
CA ASP A 273 -4.16 6.52 -12.28
C ASP A 273 -5.61 6.04 -12.45
N LYS A 274 -6.51 6.93 -12.87
CA LYS A 274 -7.94 6.63 -13.03
C LYS A 274 -8.21 5.55 -14.09
N ASP A 275 -7.41 5.49 -15.16
CA ASP A 275 -7.56 4.50 -16.22
C ASP A 275 -7.09 3.13 -15.71
N PHE A 276 -6.03 3.11 -14.89
CA PHE A 276 -5.63 1.91 -14.17
C PHE A 276 -6.72 1.45 -13.19
N VAL A 277 -7.29 2.36 -12.40
CA VAL A 277 -8.42 2.05 -11.49
C VAL A 277 -9.62 1.52 -12.27
N ALA A 278 -9.96 2.12 -13.40
CA ALA A 278 -11.06 1.67 -14.25
C ALA A 278 -10.80 0.26 -14.82
N TYR A 279 -9.56 -0.03 -15.23
CA TYR A 279 -9.16 -1.34 -15.71
C TYR A 279 -9.29 -2.41 -14.63
N ILE A 280 -8.71 -2.20 -13.44
CA ILE A 280 -8.74 -3.19 -12.36
C ILE A 280 -10.14 -3.38 -11.75
N ARG A 281 -11.08 -2.45 -11.98
CA ARG A 281 -12.47 -2.56 -11.53
C ARG A 281 -13.37 -3.35 -12.48
N GLN A 282 -12.92 -3.69 -13.68
CA GLN A 282 -13.66 -4.55 -14.60
C GLN A 282 -13.59 -6.01 -14.12
N GLU A 283 -14.30 -6.32 -13.03
CA GLU A 283 -14.49 -7.71 -12.58
C GLU A 283 -15.27 -8.48 -13.65
N GLY A 284 -14.61 -9.47 -14.26
CA GLY A 284 -15.26 -10.50 -15.07
C GLY A 284 -15.21 -10.35 -16.60
N ASP A 285 -14.61 -9.29 -17.15
CA ASP A 285 -14.51 -9.09 -18.61
C ASP A 285 -13.10 -9.26 -19.20
N HIS A 286 -12.14 -9.71 -18.39
CA HIS A 286 -10.83 -10.16 -18.87
C HIS A 286 -10.67 -11.68 -18.69
N PRO A 287 -11.42 -12.53 -19.43
CA PRO A 287 -11.26 -13.98 -19.39
C PRO A 287 -9.85 -14.44 -19.82
N ASP A 288 -9.07 -13.53 -20.40
CA ASP A 288 -7.71 -13.76 -20.89
C ASP A 288 -6.62 -13.47 -19.82
N LEU A 289 -6.98 -12.79 -18.72
CA LEU A 289 -6.06 -12.59 -17.59
C LEU A 289 -6.25 -13.77 -16.64
N GLU A 290 -5.33 -14.73 -16.68
CA GLU A 290 -5.28 -15.87 -15.73
C GLU A 290 -4.91 -15.45 -14.29
N ILE A 291 -4.82 -14.14 -14.03
CA ILE A 291 -4.19 -13.54 -12.85
C ILE A 291 -5.29 -13.01 -11.92
N PRO A 292 -5.46 -13.57 -10.71
CA PRO A 292 -6.32 -13.00 -9.67
C PRO A 292 -5.97 -11.53 -9.38
N TYR A 293 -6.94 -10.71 -8.98
CA TYR A 293 -6.75 -9.28 -8.68
C TYR A 293 -5.52 -8.97 -7.77
N ILE A 294 -5.29 -9.80 -6.74
CA ILE A 294 -4.15 -9.62 -5.83
C ILE A 294 -2.80 -9.81 -6.54
N ASP A 295 -2.79 -10.65 -7.57
CA ASP A 295 -1.62 -10.95 -8.38
C ASP A 295 -1.47 -9.89 -9.49
N LEU A 296 -2.55 -9.25 -9.99
CA LEU A 296 -2.44 -8.18 -11.00
C LEU A 296 -1.71 -6.95 -10.46
N LEU A 297 -1.98 -6.58 -9.20
CA LEU A 297 -1.22 -5.52 -8.54
C LEU A 297 0.21 -5.97 -8.25
N ASP A 298 0.44 -7.25 -7.95
CA ASP A 298 1.80 -7.78 -7.72
C ASP A 298 2.64 -7.80 -9.00
N GLU A 299 2.07 -8.26 -10.12
CA GLU A 299 2.73 -8.45 -11.41
C GLU A 299 2.95 -7.16 -12.20
N THR A 300 2.12 -6.13 -11.98
CA THR A 300 2.34 -4.80 -12.57
C THR A 300 3.43 -4.01 -11.86
N THR A 301 4.02 -4.55 -10.79
CA THR A 301 5.16 -3.92 -10.11
C THR A 301 6.44 -4.18 -10.90
N PRO A 302 7.27 -3.16 -11.21
CA PRO A 302 8.59 -3.39 -11.76
C PRO A 302 9.39 -4.36 -10.92
N VAL A 303 9.95 -5.38 -11.58
CA VAL A 303 10.87 -6.33 -10.96
C VAL A 303 11.98 -5.54 -10.29
N THR A 304 11.88 -5.38 -8.98
CA THR A 304 12.94 -4.79 -8.19
C THR A 304 14.06 -5.81 -8.20
N PHE A 305 15.21 -5.41 -8.76
CA PHE A 305 16.41 -6.23 -8.86
C PHE A 305 16.70 -6.91 -7.51
N LEU A 306 16.45 -8.22 -7.44
CA LEU A 306 17.02 -9.11 -6.43
C LEU A 306 18.39 -9.61 -6.90
#